data_AF-A0A257KH02-F1
#
_entry.id   AF-A0A257KH02-F1
#
_cell.length_a   1.000
_cell.length_b   1.000
_cell.length_c   1.000
_cell.angle_alpha   90.00
_cell.angle_beta   90.00
_cell.angle_gamma   90.00
#
_symmetry.space_group_name_H-M   'P 1'
#
loop_
_entity.id
_entity.type
_entity.pdbx_description
1 polymer ?
#
loop_
_entity_poly.entity_id
_entity_poly.type
_entity_poly.pdbx_seq_one_letter_code
_entity_poly.pdbx_strand_id
1 'polypeptide(L)'
;MMDQWDFKKWRKKLKINQVLAGELLGLSRGAVQYWENDLRPVPRAVELACQELLRRWKQRPEYGPVTFLYSKGQIVEGDCHLPDNLVMRCELHPDNESALSSISRLSEDLNSCKLFIVDDDGTAVWAGPELLHECELRKKRDR
;
A
#
# COMPACT_ATOMS: atom_id res chain seq x y z
N MET A 1 -12.15 1.30 -14.81
CA MET A 1 -13.33 2.00 -14.28
C MET A 1 -14.07 0.98 -13.47
N MET A 2 -14.22 1.24 -12.17
CA MET A 2 -14.93 0.36 -11.25
C MET A 2 -16.42 0.31 -11.61
N ASP A 3 -16.93 -0.88 -11.91
CA ASP A 3 -18.36 -1.10 -12.14
C ASP A 3 -19.10 -1.45 -10.83
N GLN A 4 -20.41 -1.69 -10.93
CA GLN A 4 -21.26 -2.14 -9.82
C GLN A 4 -20.68 -3.35 -9.07
N TRP A 5 -20.20 -4.35 -9.82
CA TRP A 5 -19.69 -5.60 -9.27
C TRP A 5 -18.35 -5.39 -8.58
N ASP A 6 -17.46 -4.61 -9.17
CA ASP A 6 -16.18 -4.24 -8.60
C ASP A 6 -16.35 -3.45 -7.31
N PHE A 7 -17.28 -2.48 -7.27
CA PHE A 7 -17.59 -1.72 -6.06
C PHE A 7 -18.11 -2.63 -4.94
N LYS A 8 -19.02 -3.56 -5.29
CA LYS A 8 -19.55 -4.54 -4.34
C LYS A 8 -18.47 -5.50 -3.85
N LYS A 9 -17.58 -5.97 -4.74
CA LYS A 9 -16.42 -6.81 -4.39
C LYS A 9 -15.47 -6.09 -3.45
N TRP A 10 -15.13 -4.83 -3.73
CA TRP A 10 -14.30 -3.98 -2.85
C TRP A 10 -14.88 -3.95 -1.43
N ARG A 11 -16.17 -3.62 -1.32
CA ARG A 11 -16.83 -3.53 -0.02
C ARG A 11 -16.81 -4.86 0.73
N LYS A 12 -17.06 -5.96 0.02
CA LYS A 12 -17.03 -7.32 0.58
C LYS A 12 -15.62 -7.75 0.99
N LYS A 13 -14.58 -7.40 0.21
CA LYS A 13 -13.18 -7.66 0.52
C LYS A 13 -12.77 -7.01 1.84
N LEU A 14 -13.22 -5.77 2.07
CA LEU A 14 -13.01 -5.04 3.32
C LEU A 14 -13.92 -5.52 4.47
N LYS A 15 -14.86 -6.45 4.21
CA LYS A 15 -15.85 -6.96 5.16
C LYS A 15 -16.70 -5.86 5.81
N ILE A 16 -16.98 -4.77 5.09
CA ILE A 16 -17.80 -3.65 5.57
C ILE A 16 -19.24 -3.71 5.03
N ASN A 17 -20.18 -3.16 5.78
CA ASN A 17 -21.58 -3.03 5.35
C ASN A 17 -21.79 -1.73 4.54
N GLN A 18 -22.97 -1.52 3.97
CA GLN A 18 -23.27 -0.34 3.14
C GLN A 18 -23.25 0.99 3.94
N VAL A 19 -23.55 0.93 5.24
CA VAL A 19 -23.55 2.11 6.12
C VAL A 19 -22.10 2.56 6.34
N LEU A 20 -21.25 1.65 6.82
CA LEU A 20 -19.83 1.92 7.05
C LEU A 20 -19.08 2.28 5.76
N ALA A 21 -19.46 1.69 4.62
CA ALA A 21 -18.91 2.10 3.32
C ALA A 21 -19.26 3.55 2.98
N GLY A 22 -20.49 3.98 3.27
CA GLY A 22 -20.90 5.38 3.13
C GLY A 22 -20.07 6.28 4.04
N GLU A 23 -19.95 5.94 5.32
CA GLU A 23 -19.17 6.71 6.30
C GLU A 23 -17.71 6.87 5.89
N LEU A 24 -17.03 5.78 5.49
CA LEU A 24 -15.64 5.81 5.03
C LEU A 24 -15.43 6.65 3.77
N LEU A 25 -16.45 6.75 2.92
CA LEU A 25 -16.42 7.55 1.70
C LEU A 25 -16.95 8.98 1.90
N GLY A 26 -17.43 9.34 3.10
CA GLY A 26 -18.05 10.64 3.38
C GLY A 26 -19.42 10.83 2.71
N LEU A 27 -20.19 9.74 2.58
CA LEU A 27 -21.43 9.68 1.80
C LEU A 27 -22.55 8.96 2.55
N SER A 28 -23.78 9.08 2.04
CA SER A 28 -24.92 8.36 2.58
C SER A 28 -24.92 6.87 2.17
N ARG A 29 -25.55 6.02 2.99
CA ARG A 29 -25.87 4.62 2.63
C ARG A 29 -26.62 4.53 1.30
N GLY A 30 -27.47 5.51 0.99
CA GLY A 30 -28.24 5.58 -0.25
C GLY A 30 -27.35 5.71 -1.50
N ALA A 31 -26.27 6.50 -1.42
CA ALA A 31 -25.30 6.62 -2.51
C ALA A 31 -24.65 5.27 -2.84
N VAL A 32 -24.24 4.53 -1.82
CA VAL A 32 -23.71 3.16 -1.95
C VAL A 32 -24.73 2.23 -2.61
N GLN A 33 -26.01 2.31 -2.21
CA GLN A 33 -27.08 1.51 -2.80
C GLN A 33 -27.32 1.83 -4.28
N TYR A 34 -27.19 3.10 -4.70
CA TYR A 34 -27.33 3.44 -6.11
C TYR A 34 -26.26 2.76 -6.98
N TRP A 35 -25.01 2.74 -6.52
CA TRP A 35 -23.92 2.12 -7.27
C TRP A 35 -23.97 0.61 -7.24
N GLU A 36 -24.28 -0.01 -6.10
CA GLU A 36 -24.37 -1.48 -6.00
C GLU A 36 -25.58 -2.09 -6.71
N ASN A 37 -26.56 -1.28 -7.15
CA ASN A 37 -27.70 -1.72 -7.94
C ASN A 37 -27.64 -1.22 -9.39
N ASP A 38 -26.50 -0.65 -9.82
CA ASP A 38 -26.30 -0.10 -11.16
C ASP A 38 -27.33 0.99 -11.56
N LEU A 39 -27.89 1.69 -10.57
CA LEU A 39 -28.82 2.80 -10.80
C LEU A 39 -28.08 4.08 -11.23
N ARG A 40 -26.81 4.19 -10.87
CA ARG A 40 -25.88 5.24 -11.30
C ARG A 40 -24.47 4.65 -11.42
N PRO A 41 -23.64 5.13 -12.36
CA PRO A 41 -22.24 4.74 -12.43
C PRO A 41 -21.47 5.22 -11.20
N VAL A 42 -20.40 4.50 -10.84
CA VAL A 42 -19.48 4.88 -9.77
C VAL A 42 -18.67 6.10 -10.25
N PRO A 43 -18.71 7.26 -9.54
CA PRO A 43 -17.89 8.41 -9.91
C PRO A 43 -16.40 8.10 -9.80
N ARG A 44 -15.58 8.68 -10.68
CA ARG A 44 -14.12 8.49 -10.66
C ARG A 44 -13.48 8.84 -9.31
N ALA A 45 -13.96 9.89 -8.65
CA ALA A 45 -13.46 10.27 -7.32
C ALA A 45 -13.72 9.17 -6.27
N VAL A 46 -14.85 8.48 -6.36
CA VAL A 46 -15.21 7.37 -5.46
C VAL A 46 -14.36 6.15 -5.76
N GLU A 47 -14.12 5.83 -7.04
CA GLU A 47 -13.20 4.76 -7.44
C GLU A 47 -11.80 4.97 -6.84
N LEU A 48 -11.25 6.18 -6.95
CA LEU A 48 -9.94 6.53 -6.37
C LEU A 48 -9.95 6.41 -4.83
N ALA A 49 -11.02 6.85 -4.17
CA ALA A 49 -11.16 6.71 -2.72
C ALA A 49 -11.23 5.24 -2.29
N CYS A 50 -11.97 4.39 -3.01
CA CYS A 50 -12.01 2.96 -2.78
C CYS A 50 -10.64 2.30 -2.93
N GLN A 51 -9.86 2.69 -3.95
CA GLN A 51 -8.50 2.21 -4.16
C GLN A 51 -7.58 2.57 -2.99
N GLU A 52 -7.61 3.82 -2.52
CA GLU A 52 -6.80 4.25 -1.37
C GLU A 52 -7.24 3.57 -0.07
N LEU A 53 -8.54 3.42 0.17
CA LEU A 53 -9.05 2.69 1.34
C LEU A 53 -8.62 1.22 1.33
N LEU A 54 -8.66 0.58 0.16
CA LEU A 54 -8.18 -0.80 0.02
C LEU A 54 -6.68 -0.88 0.28
N ARG A 55 -5.89 0.04 -0.28
CA ARG A 55 -4.44 0.11 -0.06
C ARG A 55 -4.10 0.23 1.43
N ARG A 56 -4.75 1.15 2.15
CA ARG A 56 -4.58 1.29 3.61
C ARG A 56 -5.03 0.07 4.40
N TRP A 57 -6.11 -0.58 3.99
CA TRP A 57 -6.51 -1.85 4.62
C TRP A 57 -5.46 -2.95 4.42
N LYS A 58 -4.80 -2.97 3.26
CA LYS A 58 -3.67 -3.88 2.98
C LYS A 58 -2.42 -3.53 3.80
N GLN A 59 -2.29 -2.34 4.40
CA GLN A 59 -1.15 -1.95 5.24
C GLN A 59 -1.19 -2.54 6.65
N ARG A 60 -2.28 -3.22 7.04
CA ARG A 60 -2.37 -3.85 8.37
C ARG A 60 -1.28 -4.90 8.58
N PRO A 61 -0.73 -5.05 9.81
CA PRO A 61 0.41 -5.94 10.08
C PRO A 61 0.21 -7.38 9.58
N GLU A 62 -1.00 -7.90 9.72
CA GLU A 62 -1.36 -9.28 9.39
C GLU A 62 -1.67 -9.53 7.90
N TYR A 63 -1.62 -8.50 7.05
CA TYR A 63 -1.87 -8.67 5.62
C TYR A 63 -0.67 -9.26 4.90
N GLY A 64 -0.90 -10.32 4.12
CA GLY A 64 0.07 -10.88 3.18
C GLY A 64 -0.47 -12.09 2.42
N PRO A 65 0.38 -12.76 1.62
CA PRO A 65 1.82 -12.53 1.46
C PRO A 65 2.15 -11.20 0.76
N VAL A 66 3.35 -10.66 1.01
CA VAL A 66 3.84 -9.43 0.36
C VAL A 66 5.28 -9.60 -0.11
N THR A 67 5.69 -8.81 -1.09
CA THR A 67 7.09 -8.75 -1.54
C THR A 67 7.72 -7.43 -1.11
N PHE A 68 8.78 -7.51 -0.33
CA PHE A 68 9.64 -6.37 -0.01
C PHE A 68 10.64 -6.16 -1.16
N LEU A 69 10.55 -5.01 -1.81
CA LEU A 69 11.44 -4.58 -2.89
C LEU A 69 12.35 -3.45 -2.38
N TYR A 70 13.65 -3.60 -2.57
CA TYR A 70 14.57 -2.52 -2.28
C TYR A 70 15.74 -2.43 -3.25
N SER A 71 16.25 -1.22 -3.40
CA SER A 71 17.49 -0.97 -4.12
C SER A 71 18.39 -0.05 -3.32
N LYS A 72 19.64 -0.48 -3.11
CA LYS A 72 20.69 0.29 -2.45
C LYS A 72 21.57 0.90 -3.53
N GLY A 73 21.42 2.19 -3.78
CA GLY A 73 22.37 2.92 -4.61
C GLY A 73 23.66 3.13 -3.85
N GLN A 74 24.81 2.78 -4.44
CA GLN A 74 26.06 3.43 -4.01
C GLN A 74 26.05 4.82 -4.64
N ILE A 75 25.92 5.86 -3.83
CA ILE A 75 26.23 7.21 -4.28
C ILE A 75 27.76 7.27 -4.32
N VAL A 76 28.35 7.02 -5.50
CA VAL A 76 29.73 7.39 -5.75
C VAL A 76 29.66 8.84 -6.23
N GLU A 77 29.96 9.79 -5.35
CA GLU A 77 30.18 11.19 -5.75
C GLU A 77 31.39 11.23 -6.70
N GLY A 78 31.15 11.47 -8.00
CA GLY A 78 32.23 11.84 -8.90
C GLY A 78 32.11 11.42 -10.36
N ASP A 79 31.26 10.45 -10.73
CA ASP A 79 31.19 9.98 -12.13
C ASP A 79 29.79 10.10 -12.72
N CYS A 80 29.72 10.67 -13.92
CA CYS A 80 28.51 10.92 -14.71
C CYS A 80 27.86 9.64 -15.29
N HIS A 81 28.32 8.47 -14.86
CA HIS A 81 27.81 7.18 -15.30
C HIS A 81 26.86 6.66 -14.22
N LEU A 82 25.64 6.26 -14.61
CA LEU A 82 24.79 5.46 -13.72
C LEU A 82 25.66 4.32 -13.18
N PRO A 83 25.72 4.09 -11.86
CA PRO A 83 26.46 2.95 -11.36
C PRO A 83 25.82 1.69 -11.95
N ASP A 84 26.59 0.96 -12.75
CA ASP A 84 26.22 -0.29 -13.45
C ASP A 84 25.71 -1.41 -12.53
N ASN A 85 25.60 -1.16 -11.22
CA ASN A 85 25.28 -2.14 -10.18
C ASN A 85 24.07 -1.74 -9.31
N LEU A 86 23.07 -1.02 -9.86
CA LEU A 86 21.79 -0.84 -9.17
C LEU A 86 21.02 -2.18 -9.12
N VAL A 87 21.37 -3.03 -8.16
CA VAL A 87 20.70 -4.32 -7.96
C VAL A 87 19.42 -4.08 -7.16
N MET A 88 18.27 -4.34 -7.79
CA MET A 88 17.00 -4.46 -7.11
C MET A 88 16.94 -5.83 -6.43
N ARG A 89 16.64 -5.84 -5.13
CA ARG A 89 16.43 -7.04 -4.34
C ARG A 89 14.95 -7.21 -4.04
N CYS A 90 14.51 -8.46 -4.07
CA CYS A 90 13.13 -8.86 -3.82
C CYS A 90 13.11 -9.95 -2.75
N GLU A 91 12.37 -9.73 -1.67
CA GLU A 91 12.22 -10.68 -0.58
C GLU A 91 10.74 -10.96 -0.35
N LEU A 92 10.34 -12.23 -0.41
CA LEU A 92 8.96 -12.64 -0.12
C LEU A 92 8.78 -12.76 1.40
N HIS A 93 7.70 -12.18 1.90
CA HIS A 93 7.33 -12.20 3.30
C HIS A 93 5.89 -12.71 3.48
N PRO A 94 5.60 -13.48 4.55
CA PRO A 94 4.26 -13.98 4.80
C PRO A 94 3.24 -12.86 5.09
N ASP A 95 3.71 -11.73 5.61
CA ASP A 95 2.87 -10.57 5.97
C ASP A 95 3.66 -9.26 6.01
N ASN A 96 2.96 -8.14 6.22
CA ASN A 96 3.60 -6.84 6.39
C ASN A 96 4.51 -6.78 7.61
N GLU A 97 4.16 -7.44 8.71
CA GLU A 97 4.94 -7.35 9.95
C GLU A 97 6.34 -7.96 9.79
N SER A 98 6.43 -9.11 9.12
CA SER A 98 7.70 -9.76 8.76
C SER A 98 8.51 -8.95 7.75
N ALA A 99 7.86 -8.32 6.77
CA ALA A 99 8.50 -7.41 5.83
C ALA A 99 9.07 -6.16 6.54
N LEU A 100 8.28 -5.51 7.40
CA LEU A 100 8.67 -4.33 8.17
C LEU A 100 9.80 -4.66 9.16
N SER A 101 9.75 -5.82 9.82
CA SER A 101 10.83 -6.32 10.67
C SER A 101 12.13 -6.52 9.88
N SER A 102 12.04 -6.91 8.61
CA SER A 102 13.20 -7.07 7.74
C SER A 102 13.82 -5.74 7.33
N ILE A 103 13.00 -4.72 7.09
CA ILE A 103 13.46 -3.35 6.81
C ILE A 103 14.22 -2.77 8.00
N SER A 104 13.78 -3.00 9.23
CA SER A 104 14.49 -2.53 10.43
C SER A 104 15.90 -3.12 10.59
N ARG A 105 16.19 -4.24 9.92
CA ARG A 105 17.53 -4.84 9.87
C ARG A 105 18.41 -4.29 8.75
N LEU A 106 17.83 -3.59 7.77
CA LEU A 106 18.62 -2.85 6.80
C LEU A 106 19.29 -1.65 7.49
N SER A 107 20.56 -1.44 7.11
CA SER A 107 21.46 -0.30 7.42
C SER A 107 20.80 0.99 7.95
N GLU A 108 21.49 1.71 8.84
CA GLU A 108 20.99 2.97 9.45
C GLU A 108 20.53 4.02 8.42
N ASP A 109 21.11 4.05 7.22
CA ASP A 109 20.77 5.01 6.16
C ASP A 109 19.74 4.46 5.15
N LEU A 110 18.50 4.30 5.60
CA LEU A 110 17.36 3.93 4.74
C LEU A 110 16.98 5.06 3.76
N ASN A 111 17.45 6.29 3.97
CA ASN A 111 17.13 7.44 3.10
C ASN A 111 17.76 7.31 1.71
N SER A 112 18.89 6.60 1.61
CA SER A 112 19.57 6.29 0.35
C SER A 112 18.91 5.15 -0.43
N CYS A 113 17.96 4.43 0.17
CA CYS A 113 17.33 3.24 -0.41
C CYS A 113 15.97 3.58 -1.01
N LYS A 114 15.69 3.02 -2.20
CA LYS A 114 14.32 2.96 -2.72
C LYS A 114 13.66 1.73 -2.13
N LEU A 115 12.61 1.90 -1.33
CA LEU A 115 11.94 0.84 -0.57
C LEU A 115 10.46 0.77 -0.94
N PHE A 116 9.95 -0.43 -1.19
CA PHE A 116 8.53 -0.69 -1.42
C PHE A 116 8.13 -2.03 -0.79
N ILE A 117 6.90 -2.11 -0.29
CA ILE A 117 6.24 -3.39 -0.04
C ILE A 117 5.10 -3.48 -1.05
N VAL A 118 5.11 -4.52 -1.87
CA VAL A 118 4.12 -4.73 -2.93
C VAL A 118 3.28 -5.98 -2.65
N ASP A 119 2.04 -5.94 -3.11
CA ASP A 119 1.14 -7.08 -3.12
C ASP A 119 1.50 -8.08 -4.24
N ASP A 120 0.82 -9.22 -4.27
CA ASP A 120 0.98 -10.24 -5.31
C ASP A 120 0.71 -9.72 -6.74
N ASP A 121 -0.21 -8.77 -6.88
CA ASP A 121 -0.55 -8.10 -8.14
C ASP A 121 0.46 -6.99 -8.54
N GLY A 122 1.51 -6.79 -7.74
CA GLY A 122 2.55 -5.78 -7.97
C GLY A 122 2.15 -4.36 -7.51
N THR A 123 0.95 -4.17 -6.95
CA THR A 123 0.52 -2.87 -6.42
C THR A 123 1.28 -2.55 -5.14
N ALA A 124 1.80 -1.33 -5.02
CA ALA A 124 2.43 -0.86 -3.79
C ALA A 124 1.42 -0.80 -2.63
N VAL A 125 1.66 -1.60 -1.59
CA VAL A 125 0.98 -1.52 -0.31
C VAL A 125 1.64 -0.44 0.55
N TRP A 126 2.97 -0.45 0.57
CA TRP A 126 3.79 0.59 1.17
C TRP A 126 4.76 1.19 0.13
N ALA A 127 4.75 2.51 0.00
CA ALA A 127 5.64 3.29 -0.85
C ALA A 127 6.72 4.02 -0.02
N GLY A 128 7.85 4.35 -0.64
CA GLY A 128 9.05 4.89 0.04
C GLY A 128 8.79 5.86 1.20
N PRO A 129 8.19 7.05 0.97
CA PRO A 129 8.02 8.04 2.04
C PRO A 129 7.14 7.57 3.22
N GLU A 130 6.02 6.90 2.93
CA GLU A 130 5.11 6.40 3.98
C GLU A 130 5.71 5.21 4.73
N LEU A 131 6.48 4.36 4.03
CA LEU A 131 7.17 3.22 4.61
C LEU A 131 8.28 3.68 5.55
N LEU A 132 9.09 4.66 5.13
CA LEU A 132 10.11 5.28 5.97
C LEU A 132 9.48 5.91 7.22
N HIS A 133 8.35 6.62 7.06
CA HIS A 133 7.64 7.21 8.18
C HIS A 133 7.18 6.15 9.20
N GLU A 134 6.58 5.05 8.74
CA GLU A 134 6.16 3.95 9.59
C GLU A 134 7.35 3.30 10.33
N CYS A 135 8.48 3.10 9.64
CA CYS A 135 9.70 2.58 10.27
C CYS A 135 10.19 3.50 11.39
N GLU A 136 10.18 4.82 11.19
CA GLU A 136 10.58 5.79 12.22
C GLU A 136 9.62 5.82 13.42
N LEU A 137 8.31 5.67 13.20
CA LEU A 137 7.34 5.54 14.29
C LEU A 137 7.60 4.29 15.13
N ARG A 138 7.93 3.16 14.49
CA ARG A 138 8.23 1.91 15.18
C ARG A 138 9.52 2.00 15.99
N LYS A 139 10.59 2.58 15.44
CA LYS A 139 11.85 2.85 16.18
C LYS A 139 11.63 3.66 17.46
N LYS A 140 10.65 4.57 17.48
CA LYS A 140 10.33 5.37 18.68
C LYS A 140 9.55 4.59 19.73
N ARG A 141 8.79 3.56 19.34
CA ARG A 141 8.00 2.72 20.25
C ARG A 141 8.86 1.69 20.99
N ASP A 142 9.95 1.25 20.37
CA ASP A 142 10.84 0.22 20.90
C ASP A 142 12.00 0.80 21.76
N ARG A 143 12.02 2.12 22.00
CA ARG A 143 12.95 2.84 22.88
C ARG A 143 12.27 3.21 24.20
#